data_AF-A0A2K5HPD0-F1
#
_entry.id   AF-A0A2K5HPD0-F1
#
_cell.length_a   1.000
_cell.length_b   1.000
_cell.length_c   1.000
_cell.angle_alpha   90.00
_cell.angle_beta   90.00
_cell.angle_gamma   90.00
#
_symmetry.space_group_name_H-M   'P 1'
#
loop_
_entity.id
_entity.type
_entity.pdbx_description
1 polymer ?
#
loop_
_entity_poly.entity_id
_entity_poly.type
_entity_poly.pdbx_seq_one_letter_code
_entity_poly.pdbx_strand_id
1 'polypeptide(L)'
;ESRLLCEPISLSHVETPGETRLSDVVDVYQREFLALRDRLHAAEQESLKRSKELNLVLDEIKRAVSERQALRDGDSNRTWSRLTEDPRLKPWNSSHRHVLHLPTVFHHLPHLLAKESSLQPAVRVGQGRTGVSVVMGIPSVRREVHSYLTDTLHSLISELSPQEKEDSVIVVLIAETDSQYTSAVTENIKALFPTEIHSGLLEVISPSPHFYPDFSRLRESFGDPKERVRWRTKQNLDYCFLMMYAQSKGIYYVQLEDDIVAKPNYLSTMKNFALQQPSEDWMILEFSQLGFIGKMFKSLDLSLIVEFILMFYRDKPIDWLLDHILWVKVCNPEKDAKHCDRQKANLRIRFKPSLFQHVGTHSSLAGKIQKLKDKDFGKQALRKEHVNPPAEVSTSLKTYQHFTLEKAYLREDFFWAFTPAAGDFIRFRFFQPLRLERFFFRSGNIEHPEDKLFNTSVEVLPFDNPQSDKEALQEGRTATLRYPRSPDGYLQIGSFYKGVAEGEVDPAFGPLEALRLSIQTDSPVWVILSEVRPGRARPGAGSSQRDPGGAQRPC
;
A
#
# COMPACT_ATOMS: atom_id res chain seq x y z
N GLU A 1 -37.33 56.92 64.49
CA GLU A 1 -36.81 55.53 64.57
C GLU A 1 -36.61 55.03 63.12
N SER A 2 -35.47 55.30 62.49
CA SER A 2 -34.24 54.48 62.44
C SER A 2 -34.35 53.18 61.62
N ARG A 3 -34.10 53.25 60.29
CA ARG A 3 -33.03 52.53 59.54
C ARG A 3 -33.34 52.39 58.02
N LEU A 4 -32.24 52.31 57.23
CA LEU A 4 -32.10 51.85 55.82
C LEU A 4 -32.45 52.91 54.74
N LEU A 5 -31.67 53.22 53.71
CA LEU A 5 -30.46 52.66 53.06
C LEU A 5 -29.59 53.82 52.53
N CYS A 6 -28.26 53.62 52.41
CA CYS A 6 -27.38 54.53 51.66
C CYS A 6 -26.47 53.71 50.74
N GLU A 7 -26.53 54.02 49.44
CA GLU A 7 -25.49 53.72 48.43
C GLU A 7 -24.23 54.57 48.69
N PRO A 8 -23.07 54.18 48.11
CA PRO A 8 -22.63 54.93 46.94
C PRO A 8 -21.97 54.08 45.82
N ILE A 9 -22.40 54.34 44.58
CA ILE A 9 -21.67 54.40 43.29
C ILE A 9 -20.37 53.58 43.16
N SER A 10 -20.43 52.48 42.39
CA SER A 10 -19.26 51.81 41.78
C SER A 10 -18.85 52.47 40.47
N LEU A 11 -17.57 52.87 40.36
CA LEU A 11 -16.89 53.19 39.10
C LEU A 11 -16.24 51.92 38.54
N SER A 12 -16.48 51.72 37.25
CA SER A 12 -16.09 50.58 36.41
C SER A 12 -14.58 50.32 36.34
N HIS A 13 -14.18 49.06 36.52
CA HIS A 13 -13.08 48.45 35.76
C HIS A 13 -13.69 47.44 34.79
N VAL A 14 -13.58 47.75 33.50
CA VAL A 14 -13.93 46.87 32.40
C VAL A 14 -12.73 45.94 32.18
N GLU A 15 -12.83 44.69 32.63
CA GLU A 15 -11.89 43.64 32.25
C GLU A 15 -12.18 43.23 30.79
N THR A 16 -11.16 43.36 29.95
CA THR A 16 -11.19 42.98 28.53
C THR A 16 -11.16 41.45 28.38
N PRO A 17 -12.05 40.84 27.57
CA PRO A 17 -12.18 39.37 27.43
C PRO A 17 -11.14 38.74 26.49
N GLY A 18 -9.86 39.13 26.64
CA GLY A 18 -8.76 38.69 25.77
C GLY A 18 -7.61 37.97 26.47
N GLU A 19 -7.40 38.16 27.78
CA GLU A 19 -6.20 37.66 28.48
C GLU A 19 -6.28 36.20 28.93
N THR A 20 -7.47 35.66 29.22
CA THR A 20 -7.63 34.27 29.70
C THR A 20 -7.47 33.21 28.61
N ARG A 21 -7.68 33.53 27.33
CA ARG A 21 -7.50 32.56 26.22
C ARG A 21 -6.05 32.39 25.78
N LEU A 22 -5.21 33.42 25.96
CA LEU A 22 -3.79 33.36 25.60
C LEU A 22 -2.98 32.57 26.64
N SER A 23 -3.31 32.69 27.93
CA SER A 23 -2.62 31.92 28.98
C SER A 23 -2.84 30.42 28.82
N ASP A 24 -4.07 29.98 28.52
CA ASP A 24 -4.41 28.56 28.38
C ASP A 24 -3.73 27.91 27.16
N VAL A 25 -3.58 28.65 26.07
CA VAL A 25 -2.90 28.17 24.85
C VAL A 25 -1.39 28.06 25.09
N VAL A 26 -0.78 29.03 25.77
CA VAL A 26 0.63 28.98 26.15
C VAL A 26 0.91 27.81 27.10
N ASP A 27 0.00 27.53 28.04
CA ASP A 27 0.13 26.43 28.99
C ASP A 27 0.08 25.05 28.33
N VAL A 28 -0.75 24.88 27.29
CA VAL A 28 -0.83 23.65 26.49
C VAL A 28 0.46 23.43 25.70
N TYR A 29 0.95 24.45 25.01
CA TYR A 29 2.21 24.35 24.26
C TYR A 29 3.42 24.11 25.16
N GLN A 30 3.43 24.68 26.37
CA GLN A 30 4.50 24.47 27.32
C GLN A 30 4.52 23.03 27.85
N ARG A 31 3.36 22.40 28.06
CA ARG A 31 3.27 20.97 28.41
C ARG A 31 3.69 20.07 27.26
N GLU A 32 3.28 20.37 26.03
CA GLU A 32 3.71 19.60 24.85
C GLU A 32 5.21 19.71 24.63
N PHE A 33 5.80 20.89 24.81
CA PHE A 33 7.24 21.10 24.69
C PHE A 33 8.03 20.36 25.77
N LEU A 34 7.54 20.35 27.01
CA LEU A 34 8.13 19.56 28.09
C LEU A 34 8.05 18.05 27.80
N ALA A 35 6.90 17.57 27.36
CA ALA A 35 6.72 16.16 26.98
C ALA A 35 7.57 15.75 25.76
N LEU A 36 7.83 16.68 24.83
CA LEU A 36 8.74 16.46 23.71
C LEU A 36 10.20 16.40 24.19
N ARG A 37 10.60 17.30 25.10
CA ARG A 37 11.94 17.34 25.69
C ARG A 37 12.22 16.07 26.50
N ASP A 38 11.26 15.59 27.27
CA ASP A 38 11.43 14.37 28.08
C ASP A 38 11.54 13.12 27.19
N ARG A 39 10.77 13.06 26.09
CA ARG A 39 10.92 12.01 25.06
C ARG A 39 12.26 12.07 24.34
N LEU A 40 12.74 13.28 24.01
CA LEU A 40 14.05 13.47 23.40
C LEU A 40 15.16 13.01 24.35
N HIS A 41 15.09 13.39 25.62
CA HIS A 41 16.04 12.97 26.64
C HIS A 41 16.03 11.44 26.85
N ALA A 42 14.87 10.81 26.86
CA ALA A 42 14.77 9.35 26.93
C ALA A 42 15.40 8.66 25.71
N ALA A 43 15.15 9.19 24.50
CA ALA A 43 15.76 8.69 23.26
C ALA A 43 17.29 8.88 23.26
N GLU A 44 17.79 10.01 23.78
CA GLU A 44 19.23 10.26 23.93
C GLU A 44 19.88 9.29 24.92
N GLN A 45 19.24 9.01 26.07
CA GLN A 45 19.76 8.05 27.04
C GLN A 45 19.78 6.62 26.47
N GLU A 46 18.77 6.24 25.71
CA GLU A 46 18.73 4.93 25.05
C GLU A 46 19.78 4.84 23.94
N SER A 47 19.94 5.88 23.13
CA SER A 47 21.01 5.99 22.14
C SER A 47 22.40 5.88 22.79
N LEU A 48 22.61 6.54 23.93
CA LEU A 48 23.86 6.46 24.70
C LEU A 48 24.11 5.06 25.24
N LYS A 49 23.07 4.38 25.75
CA LYS A 49 23.16 3.00 26.22
C LYS A 49 23.54 2.06 25.07
N ARG A 50 22.90 2.19 23.91
CA ARG A 50 23.19 1.41 22.71
C ARG A 50 24.59 1.72 22.15
N SER A 51 25.05 2.97 22.21
CA SER A 51 26.42 3.34 21.83
C SER A 51 27.46 2.68 22.74
N LYS A 52 27.20 2.58 24.05
CA LYS A 52 28.06 1.84 24.98
C LYS A 52 28.10 0.35 24.67
N GLU A 53 26.94 -0.27 24.39
CA GLU A 53 26.86 -1.68 23.97
C GLU A 53 27.62 -1.93 22.66
N LEU A 54 27.47 -1.03 21.67
CA LEU A 54 28.19 -1.10 20.40
C LEU A 54 29.71 -0.95 20.57
N ASN A 55 30.14 -0.05 21.46
CA ASN A 55 31.55 0.14 21.79
C ASN A 55 32.16 -1.09 22.48
N LEU A 56 31.41 -1.77 23.35
CA LEU A 56 31.84 -3.03 23.95
C LEU A 56 32.05 -4.12 22.88
N VAL A 57 31.14 -4.23 21.91
CA VAL A 57 31.29 -5.15 20.78
C VAL A 57 32.49 -4.77 19.92
N LEU A 58 32.66 -3.48 19.63
CA LEU A 58 33.78 -2.97 18.84
C LEU A 58 35.14 -3.22 19.51
N ASP A 59 35.23 -3.07 20.82
CA ASP A 59 36.45 -3.32 21.58
C ASP A 59 36.78 -4.81 21.63
N GLU A 60 35.78 -5.70 21.72
CA GLU A 60 36.01 -7.15 21.62
C GLU A 60 36.48 -7.55 20.20
N ILE A 61 35.95 -6.91 19.15
CA ILE A 61 36.42 -7.10 17.77
C ILE A 61 37.86 -6.61 17.62
N LYS A 62 38.18 -5.41 18.14
CA LYS A 62 39.56 -4.89 18.12
C LYS A 62 40.51 -5.83 18.85
N ARG A 63 40.12 -6.35 20.03
CA ARG A 63 40.93 -7.32 20.78
C ARG A 63 41.17 -8.59 19.97
N ALA A 64 40.12 -9.13 19.34
CA ALA A 64 40.23 -10.31 18.48
C ALA A 64 41.13 -10.07 17.24
N VAL A 65 41.10 -8.87 16.66
CA VAL A 65 41.97 -8.50 15.52
C VAL A 65 43.42 -8.33 15.98
N SER A 66 43.66 -7.69 17.12
CA SER A 66 45.01 -7.52 17.69
C SER A 66 45.63 -8.84 18.13
N GLU A 67 44.85 -9.76 18.72
CA GLU A 67 45.29 -11.12 19.05
C GLU A 67 45.67 -11.90 17.78
N ARG A 68 44.91 -11.74 16.69
CA ARG A 68 45.20 -12.37 15.39
C ARG A 68 46.43 -11.78 14.69
N GLN A 69 46.72 -10.49 14.88
CA GLN A 69 47.95 -9.85 14.37
C GLN A 69 49.18 -10.28 15.19
N ALA A 70 49.08 -10.36 16.51
CA ALA A 70 50.17 -10.84 17.37
C ALA A 70 50.57 -12.30 17.07
N LEU A 71 49.60 -13.16 16.71
CA LEU A 71 49.86 -14.53 16.25
C LEU A 71 50.52 -14.58 14.86
N ARG A 72 50.35 -13.54 14.03
CA ARG A 72 50.95 -13.46 12.69
C ARG A 72 52.39 -12.94 12.73
N ASP A 73 52.71 -12.06 13.68
CA ASP A 73 54.05 -11.51 13.85
C ASP A 73 55.00 -12.47 14.60
N GLY A 74 54.46 -13.37 15.42
CA GLY A 74 55.21 -14.41 16.14
C GLY A 74 55.72 -15.58 15.28
N ASP A 75 55.23 -15.75 14.05
CA ASP A 75 55.52 -16.89 13.16
C ASP A 75 56.50 -16.55 12.02
N SER A 76 57.19 -15.40 12.13
CA SER A 76 58.09 -14.86 11.10
C SER A 76 59.47 -15.54 11.01
N ASN A 77 59.67 -16.72 11.61
CA ASN A 77 60.91 -17.50 11.52
C ASN A 77 60.66 -19.00 11.28
N ARG A 78 60.16 -19.38 10.09
CA ARG A 78 60.50 -20.66 9.44
C ARG A 78 60.06 -20.73 7.97
N THR A 79 61.08 -20.68 7.12
CA THR A 79 61.27 -21.25 5.77
C THR A 79 60.08 -21.83 5.02
N TRP A 80 59.80 -21.21 3.86
CA TRP A 80 58.88 -21.67 2.82
C TRP A 80 59.27 -23.02 2.21
N SER A 81 58.31 -23.93 2.08
CA SER A 81 58.25 -24.91 0.97
C SER A 81 56.84 -25.51 0.81
N ARG A 82 56.18 -25.13 -0.30
CA ARG A 82 55.11 -25.82 -1.03
C ARG A 82 53.90 -26.36 -0.24
N LEU A 83 52.76 -25.71 -0.42
CA LEU A 83 51.57 -26.23 -1.13
C LEU A 83 50.57 -25.06 -1.30
N THR A 84 50.20 -24.77 -2.53
CA THR A 84 49.06 -23.90 -2.86
C THR A 84 47.78 -24.62 -2.48
N GLU A 85 47.25 -24.36 -1.28
CA GLU A 85 45.91 -24.76 -0.86
C GLU A 85 44.99 -23.54 -0.73
N ASP A 86 43.85 -23.63 -1.39
CA ASP A 86 42.72 -22.69 -1.47
C ASP A 86 42.23 -22.26 -0.07
N PRO A 87 41.98 -20.96 0.21
CA PRO A 87 41.53 -20.51 1.55
C PRO A 87 40.05 -20.84 1.84
N ARG A 88 39.40 -21.66 1.02
CA ARG A 88 38.01 -22.07 1.20
C ARG A 88 37.98 -23.45 1.84
N LEU A 89 37.43 -23.50 3.06
CA LEU A 89 37.14 -24.68 3.88
C LEU A 89 38.26 -25.16 4.82
N LYS A 90 38.38 -24.51 6.00
CA LYS A 90 38.51 -25.27 7.26
C LYS A 90 37.60 -24.68 8.34
N PRO A 91 36.59 -25.42 8.83
CA PRO A 91 35.75 -25.02 9.93
C PRO A 91 36.51 -25.19 11.26
N TRP A 92 36.30 -24.21 12.13
CA TRP A 92 36.28 -24.34 13.59
C TRP A 92 37.03 -25.54 14.19
N ASN A 93 38.36 -25.42 14.30
CA ASN A 93 39.13 -26.24 15.22
C ASN A 93 40.11 -25.34 15.95
N SER A 94 39.63 -24.71 17.02
CA SER A 94 40.45 -24.06 18.03
C SER A 94 39.77 -24.24 19.38
N SER A 95 40.54 -24.81 20.28
CA SER A 95 40.16 -25.34 21.58
C SER A 95 39.40 -24.31 22.45
N HIS A 96 38.19 -24.71 22.88
CA HIS A 96 37.36 -24.18 23.96
C HIS A 96 37.73 -22.81 24.56
N ARG A 97 36.99 -21.76 24.15
CA ARG A 97 36.56 -20.64 25.04
C ARG A 97 35.21 -20.05 24.66
N HIS A 98 34.24 -20.88 24.24
CA HIS A 98 32.84 -20.50 24.31
C HIS A 98 32.20 -21.21 25.49
N VAL A 99 32.07 -20.48 26.61
CA VAL A 99 31.37 -20.97 27.80
C VAL A 99 29.85 -20.97 27.56
N LEU A 100 29.35 -20.20 26.59
CA LEU A 100 27.95 -20.10 26.22
C LEU A 100 27.78 -20.23 24.71
N HIS A 101 26.82 -21.05 24.27
CA HIS A 101 26.32 -21.08 22.91
C HIS A 101 25.11 -20.15 22.82
N LEU A 102 25.24 -19.05 22.07
CA LEU A 102 24.13 -18.11 21.89
C LEU A 102 23.10 -18.70 20.91
N PRO A 103 21.80 -18.68 21.25
CA PRO A 103 20.75 -18.99 20.29
C PRO A 103 20.87 -18.07 19.07
N THR A 104 20.68 -18.63 17.90
CA THR A 104 20.70 -17.92 16.61
C THR A 104 19.66 -18.52 15.70
N VAL A 105 19.28 -17.79 14.65
CA VAL A 105 18.38 -18.29 13.58
C VAL A 105 18.86 -19.64 13.01
N PHE A 106 20.18 -19.89 13.00
CA PHE A 106 20.77 -21.16 12.55
C PHE A 106 20.42 -22.36 13.44
N HIS A 107 19.98 -22.17 14.69
CA HIS A 107 19.48 -23.28 15.52
C HIS A 107 18.15 -23.81 14.97
N HIS A 108 17.30 -22.93 14.44
CA HIS A 108 16.02 -23.30 13.85
C HIS A 108 16.16 -23.75 12.39
N LEU A 109 17.13 -23.18 11.67
CA LEU A 109 17.41 -23.46 10.27
C LEU A 109 18.90 -23.81 10.05
N PRO A 110 19.39 -24.96 10.56
CA PRO A 110 20.82 -25.31 10.51
C PRO A 110 21.33 -25.54 9.10
N HIS A 111 20.46 -25.89 8.15
CA HIS A 111 20.82 -26.10 6.75
C HIS A 111 21.32 -24.81 6.07
N LEU A 112 20.99 -23.63 6.61
CA LEU A 112 21.49 -22.36 6.07
C LEU A 112 23.01 -22.22 6.19
N LEU A 113 23.65 -22.92 7.14
CA LEU A 113 25.11 -22.93 7.30
C LEU A 113 25.81 -23.72 6.20
N ALA A 114 25.08 -24.57 5.47
CA ALA A 114 25.68 -25.41 4.42
C ALA A 114 26.10 -24.59 3.18
N LYS A 115 25.46 -23.44 2.95
CA LYS A 115 25.71 -22.57 1.78
C LYS A 115 25.53 -21.11 2.15
N GLU A 116 26.56 -20.29 1.88
CA GLU A 116 26.51 -18.84 2.10
C GLU A 116 25.39 -18.15 1.29
N SER A 117 25.08 -18.68 0.10
CA SER A 117 23.99 -18.17 -0.76
C SER A 117 22.59 -18.44 -0.22
N SER A 118 22.43 -19.13 0.92
CA SER A 118 21.10 -19.42 1.49
C SER A 118 20.42 -18.18 2.06
N LEU A 119 21.18 -17.18 2.50
CA LEU A 119 20.68 -15.92 3.06
C LEU A 119 20.72 -14.76 2.06
N GLN A 120 21.20 -15.01 0.84
CA GLN A 120 21.22 -14.02 -0.22
C GLN A 120 19.98 -14.20 -1.12
N PRO A 121 19.27 -13.11 -1.47
CA PRO A 121 18.22 -13.18 -2.48
C PRO A 121 18.78 -13.70 -3.81
N ALA A 122 18.08 -14.62 -4.46
CA ALA A 122 18.45 -15.13 -5.78
C ALA A 122 18.19 -14.07 -6.86
N VAL A 123 17.08 -13.35 -6.74
CA VAL A 123 16.80 -12.13 -7.49
C VAL A 123 16.84 -10.96 -6.52
N ARG A 124 17.47 -9.86 -6.94
CA ARG A 124 17.45 -8.59 -6.23
C ARG A 124 17.46 -7.45 -7.25
N VAL A 125 16.36 -6.71 -7.31
CA VAL A 125 16.17 -5.57 -8.22
C VAL A 125 15.68 -4.38 -7.41
N GLY A 126 16.26 -3.21 -7.65
CA GLY A 126 15.97 -1.96 -6.95
C GLY A 126 17.24 -1.26 -6.47
N GLN A 127 17.09 -0.07 -5.87
CA GLN A 127 18.22 0.76 -5.44
C GLN A 127 18.72 0.48 -4.02
N GLY A 128 18.09 -0.44 -3.28
CA GLY A 128 18.49 -0.75 -1.91
C GLY A 128 18.26 0.41 -0.94
N ARG A 129 17.19 1.21 -1.15
CA ARG A 129 16.89 2.39 -0.35
C ARG A 129 16.68 2.01 1.12
N THR A 130 17.19 2.87 2.01
CA THR A 130 17.10 2.77 3.47
C THR A 130 16.83 4.15 4.08
N GLY A 131 16.52 4.20 5.37
CA GLY A 131 16.25 5.46 6.10
C GLY A 131 14.85 6.03 5.87
N VAL A 132 13.90 5.20 5.41
CA VAL A 132 12.51 5.62 5.20
C VAL A 132 11.67 5.45 6.47
N SER A 133 10.53 6.14 6.57
CA SER A 133 9.62 5.92 7.70
C SER A 133 8.93 4.56 7.63
N VAL A 134 8.49 4.12 6.44
CA VAL A 134 7.65 2.93 6.29
C VAL A 134 8.16 2.01 5.18
N VAL A 135 8.29 0.72 5.49
CA VAL A 135 8.62 -0.34 4.55
C VAL A 135 7.40 -1.25 4.41
N MET A 136 6.90 -1.42 3.19
CA MET A 136 5.74 -2.27 2.87
C MET A 136 6.22 -3.57 2.25
N GLY A 137 6.05 -4.69 2.96
CA GLY A 137 6.40 -6.02 2.46
C GLY A 137 5.22 -6.71 1.79
N ILE A 138 5.38 -7.12 0.53
CA ILE A 138 4.36 -7.83 -0.27
C ILE A 138 4.92 -9.18 -0.75
N PRO A 139 4.55 -10.30 -0.12
CA PRO A 139 4.86 -11.63 -0.62
C PRO A 139 3.86 -12.02 -1.70
N SER A 140 4.36 -12.52 -2.84
CA SER A 140 3.56 -13.00 -3.95
C SER A 140 3.94 -14.44 -4.28
N VAL A 141 2.92 -15.29 -4.44
CA VAL A 141 3.07 -16.71 -4.80
C VAL A 141 2.45 -16.96 -6.17
N ARG A 142 2.93 -17.99 -6.86
CA ARG A 142 2.38 -18.37 -8.16
C ARG A 142 0.94 -18.86 -8.00
N ARG A 143 0.03 -18.25 -8.76
CA ARG A 143 -1.37 -18.70 -8.94
C ARG A 143 -1.55 -19.18 -10.38
N GLU A 144 -2.37 -20.21 -10.58
CA GLU A 144 -2.60 -20.82 -11.90
C GLU A 144 -3.46 -19.95 -12.82
N VAL A 145 -4.38 -19.17 -12.26
CA VAL A 145 -5.44 -18.48 -13.03
C VAL A 145 -5.15 -17.00 -13.24
N HIS A 146 -4.84 -16.25 -12.18
CA HIS A 146 -4.69 -14.79 -12.22
C HIS A 146 -3.62 -14.32 -11.23
N SER A 147 -2.81 -13.33 -11.64
CA SER A 147 -1.86 -12.64 -10.75
C SER A 147 -2.43 -11.29 -10.34
N TYR A 148 -2.64 -11.09 -9.03
CA TYR A 148 -3.18 -9.85 -8.47
C TYR A 148 -2.10 -8.80 -8.16
N LEU A 149 -0.82 -9.19 -8.22
CA LEU A 149 0.31 -8.38 -7.78
C LEU A 149 0.37 -7.02 -8.49
N THR A 150 0.19 -7.02 -9.81
CA THR A 150 0.23 -5.79 -10.61
C THR A 150 -0.86 -4.80 -10.19
N ASP A 151 -2.08 -5.28 -9.98
CA ASP A 151 -3.21 -4.44 -9.56
C ASP A 151 -2.98 -3.88 -8.15
N THR A 152 -2.47 -4.70 -7.24
CA THR A 152 -2.08 -4.29 -5.89
C THR A 152 -1.02 -3.21 -5.92
N LEU A 153 0.04 -3.38 -6.74
CA LEU A 153 1.10 -2.38 -6.88
C LEU A 153 0.56 -1.06 -7.44
N HIS A 154 -0.27 -1.09 -8.48
CA HIS A 154 -0.91 0.11 -8.98
C HIS A 154 -1.76 0.80 -7.90
N SER A 155 -2.58 0.04 -7.16
CA SER A 155 -3.41 0.59 -6.08
C SER A 155 -2.59 1.27 -5.00
N LEU A 156 -1.47 0.66 -4.57
CA LEU A 156 -0.61 1.25 -3.55
C LEU A 156 0.11 2.50 -4.08
N ILE A 157 0.80 2.40 -5.22
CA ILE A 157 1.65 3.47 -5.75
C ILE A 157 0.86 4.70 -6.17
N SER A 158 -0.35 4.52 -6.71
CA SER A 158 -1.21 5.63 -7.18
C SER A 158 -1.84 6.45 -6.05
N GLU A 159 -1.86 5.92 -4.83
CA GLU A 159 -2.37 6.61 -3.64
C GLU A 159 -1.26 7.25 -2.80
N LEU A 160 0.00 7.17 -3.24
CA LEU A 160 1.13 7.87 -2.61
C LEU A 160 1.38 9.24 -3.23
N SER A 161 1.48 10.26 -2.38
CA SER A 161 2.01 11.58 -2.74
C SER A 161 3.52 11.52 -3.05
N PRO A 162 4.10 12.52 -3.75
CA PRO A 162 5.54 12.55 -4.03
C PRO A 162 6.42 12.43 -2.78
N GLN A 163 6.06 13.12 -1.70
CA GLN A 163 6.78 13.05 -0.42
C GLN A 163 6.69 11.66 0.21
N GLU A 164 5.52 11.03 0.15
CA GLU A 164 5.33 9.66 0.65
C GLU A 164 6.11 8.63 -0.17
N LYS A 165 6.27 8.86 -1.48
CA LYS A 165 7.11 8.00 -2.35
C LYS A 165 8.60 8.11 -2.01
N GLU A 166 9.06 9.24 -1.48
CA GLU A 166 10.44 9.41 -1.00
C GLU A 166 10.64 8.76 0.37
N ASP A 167 9.62 8.83 1.23
CA ASP A 167 9.63 8.35 2.62
C ASP A 167 9.06 6.93 2.81
N SER A 168 9.00 6.14 1.73
CA SER A 168 8.62 4.72 1.81
C SER A 168 9.36 3.84 0.81
N VAL A 169 9.35 2.54 1.08
CA VAL A 169 9.82 1.49 0.18
C VAL A 169 8.80 0.36 0.15
N ILE A 170 8.47 -0.14 -1.04
CA ILE A 170 7.69 -1.35 -1.28
C ILE A 170 8.67 -2.46 -1.65
N VAL A 171 8.70 -3.54 -0.87
CA VAL A 171 9.52 -4.72 -1.14
C VAL A 171 8.59 -5.86 -1.53
N VAL A 172 8.67 -6.28 -2.79
CA VAL A 172 7.96 -7.44 -3.33
C VAL A 172 8.84 -8.67 -3.21
N LEU A 173 8.41 -9.66 -2.41
CA LEU A 173 9.00 -10.99 -2.37
C LEU A 173 8.26 -11.90 -3.35
N ILE A 174 8.91 -12.27 -4.45
CA ILE A 174 8.45 -13.38 -5.28
C ILE A 174 8.80 -14.66 -4.53
N ALA A 175 7.83 -15.21 -3.82
CA ALA A 175 7.98 -16.36 -2.93
C ALA A 175 8.03 -17.69 -3.72
N GLU A 176 8.82 -17.71 -4.79
CA GLU A 176 9.03 -18.86 -5.67
C GLU A 176 10.53 -19.10 -5.87
N THR A 177 10.91 -20.35 -6.10
CA THR A 177 12.32 -20.74 -6.32
C THR A 177 12.62 -21.05 -7.78
N ASP A 178 11.60 -21.13 -8.64
CA ASP A 178 11.75 -21.38 -10.07
C ASP A 178 12.37 -20.16 -10.76
N SER A 179 13.57 -20.34 -11.32
CA SER A 179 14.33 -19.26 -11.95
C SER A 179 13.63 -18.65 -13.18
N GLN A 180 12.90 -19.45 -13.96
CA GLN A 180 12.20 -18.96 -15.15
C GLN A 180 10.98 -18.13 -14.76
N TYR A 181 10.19 -18.61 -13.81
CA TYR A 181 9.03 -17.89 -13.29
C TYR A 181 9.43 -16.59 -12.59
N THR A 182 10.41 -16.66 -11.68
CA THR A 182 10.90 -15.47 -10.96
C THR A 182 11.46 -14.43 -11.92
N SER A 183 12.20 -14.84 -12.95
CA SER A 183 12.68 -13.92 -13.99
C SER A 183 11.52 -13.30 -14.78
N ALA A 184 10.54 -14.10 -15.22
CA ALA A 184 9.39 -13.61 -15.97
C ALA A 184 8.57 -12.57 -15.19
N VAL A 185 8.30 -12.83 -13.90
CA VAL A 185 7.59 -11.89 -13.03
C VAL A 185 8.43 -10.63 -12.80
N THR A 186 9.73 -10.78 -12.58
CA THR A 186 10.65 -9.66 -12.37
C THR A 186 10.72 -8.75 -13.59
N GLU A 187 10.86 -9.30 -14.80
CA GLU A 187 10.90 -8.53 -16.04
C GLU A 187 9.56 -7.84 -16.32
N ASN A 188 8.43 -8.49 -16.01
CA ASN A 188 7.11 -7.85 -16.09
C ASN A 188 7.00 -6.64 -15.15
N ILE A 189 7.42 -6.77 -13.89
CA ILE A 189 7.41 -5.66 -12.93
C ILE A 189 8.36 -4.53 -13.40
N LYS A 190 9.54 -4.86 -13.93
CA LYS A 190 10.46 -3.86 -14.50
C LYS A 190 9.85 -3.10 -15.67
N ALA A 191 9.13 -3.79 -16.54
CA ALA A 191 8.48 -3.16 -17.68
C ALA A 191 7.34 -2.22 -17.27
N LEU A 192 6.58 -2.58 -16.22
CA LEU A 192 5.41 -1.82 -15.76
C LEU A 192 5.75 -0.67 -14.80
N PHE A 193 6.80 -0.82 -13.98
CA PHE A 193 7.18 0.15 -12.94
C PHE A 193 8.66 0.60 -13.02
N PRO A 194 9.17 0.99 -14.21
CA PRO A 194 10.58 1.34 -14.37
C PRO A 194 10.98 2.56 -13.52
N THR A 195 10.08 3.53 -13.39
CA THR A 195 10.25 4.76 -12.61
C THR A 195 10.36 4.49 -11.10
N GLU A 196 9.51 3.62 -10.57
CA GLU A 196 9.48 3.28 -9.16
C GLU A 196 10.68 2.43 -8.74
N ILE A 197 11.14 1.52 -9.61
CA ILE A 197 12.38 0.77 -9.40
C ILE A 197 13.59 1.70 -9.45
N HIS A 198 13.65 2.60 -10.43
CA HIS A 198 14.79 3.49 -10.58
C HIS A 198 14.90 4.51 -9.45
N SER A 199 13.76 5.05 -9.00
CA SER A 199 13.73 5.93 -7.82
C SER A 199 14.12 5.21 -6.53
N GLY A 200 13.93 3.88 -6.45
CA GLY A 200 14.14 3.10 -5.23
C GLY A 200 12.90 2.99 -4.34
N LEU A 201 11.72 3.38 -4.84
CA LEU A 201 10.44 3.13 -4.18
C LEU A 201 10.09 1.63 -4.22
N LEU A 202 10.36 0.94 -5.34
CA LEU A 202 10.00 -0.46 -5.52
C LEU A 202 11.24 -1.36 -5.60
N GLU A 203 11.28 -2.39 -4.76
CA GLU A 203 12.29 -3.45 -4.80
C GLU A 203 11.62 -4.80 -5.05
N VAL A 204 12.27 -5.65 -5.84
CA VAL A 204 11.82 -7.02 -6.12
C VAL A 204 12.91 -7.98 -5.69
N ILE A 205 12.56 -8.93 -4.83
CA ILE A 205 13.45 -9.97 -4.32
C ILE A 205 12.85 -11.35 -4.51
N SER A 206 13.70 -12.37 -4.63
CA SER A 206 13.28 -13.76 -4.51
C SER A 206 14.24 -14.53 -3.60
N PRO A 207 13.74 -15.52 -2.84
CA PRO A 207 14.58 -16.29 -1.94
C PRO A 207 15.41 -17.31 -2.71
N SER A 208 16.62 -17.59 -2.21
CA SER A 208 17.42 -18.72 -2.70
C SER A 208 16.67 -20.04 -2.46
N PRO A 209 16.73 -21.02 -3.38
CA PRO A 209 16.19 -22.35 -3.13
C PRO A 209 16.78 -23.02 -1.88
N HIS A 210 17.99 -22.61 -1.48
CA HIS A 210 18.69 -23.11 -0.29
C HIS A 210 18.24 -22.46 1.02
N PHE A 211 17.43 -21.40 0.94
CA PHE A 211 16.80 -20.82 2.14
C PHE A 211 15.82 -21.81 2.78
N TYR A 212 15.07 -22.55 1.96
CA TYR A 212 14.05 -23.46 2.46
C TYR A 212 14.62 -24.80 2.92
N PRO A 213 14.12 -25.35 4.04
CA PRO A 213 14.46 -26.70 4.47
C PRO A 213 13.76 -27.74 3.58
N ASP A 214 14.16 -29.00 3.72
CA ASP A 214 13.42 -30.12 3.14
C ASP A 214 12.04 -30.27 3.81
N PHE A 215 10.98 -30.07 3.03
CA PHE A 215 9.59 -30.18 3.49
C PHE A 215 9.05 -31.60 3.48
N SER A 216 9.78 -32.60 2.95
CA SER A 216 9.30 -33.99 2.83
C SER A 216 8.97 -34.63 4.19
N ARG A 217 9.65 -34.17 5.24
CA ARG A 217 9.55 -34.69 6.62
C ARG A 217 8.52 -33.98 7.49
N LEU A 218 7.72 -33.07 6.92
CA LEU A 218 6.67 -32.39 7.67
C LEU A 218 5.59 -33.39 8.11
N ARG A 219 5.17 -33.26 9.37
CA ARG A 219 4.11 -34.07 9.96
C ARG A 219 2.76 -33.41 9.71
N GLU A 220 1.75 -34.22 9.38
CA GLU A 220 0.37 -33.76 9.32
C GLU A 220 -0.09 -33.30 10.72
N SER A 221 -0.97 -32.31 10.75
CA SER A 221 -1.39 -31.63 11.98
C SER A 221 -2.76 -31.00 11.77
N PHE A 222 -3.58 -30.88 12.82
CA PHE A 222 -4.91 -30.25 12.76
C PHE A 222 -5.87 -30.84 11.70
N GLY A 223 -5.62 -32.08 11.27
CA GLY A 223 -6.38 -32.70 10.18
C GLY A 223 -6.05 -32.17 8.78
N ASP A 224 -5.03 -31.32 8.65
CA ASP A 224 -4.60 -30.77 7.37
C ASP A 224 -3.76 -31.79 6.59
N PRO A 225 -3.98 -31.92 5.26
CA PRO A 225 -3.13 -32.74 4.41
C PRO A 225 -1.70 -32.18 4.34
N LYS A 226 -0.72 -33.02 4.01
CA LYS A 226 0.70 -32.61 3.88
C LYS A 226 0.91 -31.37 3.01
N GLU A 227 0.16 -31.21 1.92
CA GLU A 227 0.27 -30.05 1.03
C GLU A 227 -0.09 -28.74 1.75
N ARG A 228 -1.16 -28.76 2.55
CA ARG A 228 -1.59 -27.62 3.36
C ARG A 228 -0.60 -27.33 4.48
N VAL A 229 -0.05 -28.36 5.12
CA VAL A 229 1.02 -28.21 6.11
C VAL A 229 2.28 -27.61 5.50
N ARG A 230 2.69 -28.09 4.32
CA ARG A 230 3.81 -27.53 3.55
C ARG A 230 3.56 -26.06 3.20
N TRP A 231 2.36 -25.75 2.71
CA TRP A 231 1.96 -24.40 2.35
C TRP A 231 2.08 -23.43 3.54
N ARG A 232 1.47 -23.74 4.69
CA ARG A 232 1.56 -22.86 5.88
C ARG A 232 2.97 -22.76 6.46
N THR A 233 3.75 -23.84 6.38
CA THR A 233 5.15 -23.86 6.84
C THR A 233 6.02 -22.97 5.95
N LYS A 234 5.84 -23.05 4.63
CA LYS A 234 6.53 -22.20 3.67
C LYS A 234 6.15 -20.73 3.87
N GLN A 235 4.86 -20.41 4.04
CA GLN A 235 4.39 -19.04 4.26
C GLN A 235 5.06 -18.39 5.49
N ASN A 236 5.21 -19.12 6.60
CA ASN A 236 5.95 -18.63 7.77
C ASN A 236 7.38 -18.22 7.42
N LEU A 237 8.07 -19.04 6.61
CA LEU A 237 9.44 -18.77 6.16
C LEU A 237 9.51 -17.59 5.17
N ASP A 238 8.54 -17.49 4.26
CA ASP A 238 8.44 -16.39 3.30
C ASP A 238 8.35 -15.04 4.04
N TYR A 239 7.51 -14.97 5.07
CA TYR A 239 7.35 -13.74 5.85
C TYR A 239 8.59 -13.45 6.69
N CYS A 240 9.23 -14.47 7.27
CA CYS A 240 10.51 -14.28 7.96
C CYS A 240 11.59 -13.72 7.02
N PHE A 241 11.70 -14.26 5.80
CA PHE A 241 12.67 -13.78 4.80
C PHE A 241 12.44 -12.31 4.49
N LEU A 242 11.18 -11.92 4.26
CA LEU A 242 10.80 -10.56 3.93
C LEU A 242 11.06 -9.59 5.11
N MET A 243 10.68 -9.98 6.33
CA MET A 243 10.93 -9.19 7.54
C MET A 243 12.44 -9.01 7.79
N MET A 244 13.23 -10.07 7.65
CA MET A 244 14.70 -9.99 7.80
C MET A 244 15.32 -9.05 6.76
N TYR A 245 14.85 -9.10 5.50
CA TYR A 245 15.33 -8.20 4.45
C TYR A 245 14.93 -6.74 4.70
N ALA A 246 13.72 -6.51 5.24
CA ALA A 246 13.16 -5.18 5.46
C ALA A 246 13.66 -4.49 6.73
N GLN A 247 14.18 -5.23 7.71
CA GLN A 247 14.48 -4.76 9.06
C GLN A 247 15.31 -3.47 9.11
N SER A 248 16.34 -3.35 8.28
CA SER A 248 17.27 -2.21 8.29
C SER A 248 16.82 -1.03 7.42
N LYS A 249 15.66 -1.14 6.75
CA LYS A 249 15.27 -0.17 5.72
C LYS A 249 14.49 1.03 6.26
N GLY A 250 13.72 0.87 7.33
CA GLY A 250 12.91 1.96 7.85
C GLY A 250 12.45 1.77 9.29
N ILE A 251 11.69 2.74 9.80
CA ILE A 251 11.23 2.78 11.20
C ILE A 251 10.11 1.77 11.45
N TYR A 252 9.16 1.69 10.51
CA TYR A 252 8.02 0.79 10.57
C TYR A 252 8.05 -0.21 9.41
N TYR A 253 7.67 -1.45 9.69
CA TYR A 253 7.42 -2.48 8.70
C TYR A 253 5.93 -2.80 8.65
N VAL A 254 5.34 -2.78 7.46
CA VAL A 254 3.94 -3.14 7.21
C VAL A 254 3.89 -4.38 6.35
N GLN A 255 3.31 -5.43 6.89
CA GLN A 255 3.05 -6.66 6.16
C GLN A 255 1.75 -6.55 5.38
N LEU A 256 1.83 -6.76 4.07
CA LEU A 256 0.71 -6.75 3.14
C LEU A 256 0.64 -8.10 2.40
N GLU A 257 -0.38 -8.25 1.55
CA GLU A 257 -0.58 -9.39 0.64
C GLU A 257 -0.65 -8.87 -0.80
N ASP A 258 -0.51 -9.75 -1.79
CA ASP A 258 -0.45 -9.39 -3.21
C ASP A 258 -1.81 -9.23 -3.89
N ASP A 259 -2.91 -9.36 -3.15
CA ASP A 259 -4.29 -9.29 -3.62
C ASP A 259 -5.15 -8.32 -2.79
N ILE A 260 -4.66 -7.08 -2.64
CA ILE A 260 -5.31 -6.03 -1.87
C ILE A 260 -5.52 -4.74 -2.67
N VAL A 261 -6.50 -3.95 -2.23
CA VAL A 261 -6.68 -2.56 -2.66
C VAL A 261 -6.54 -1.65 -1.45
N ALA A 262 -5.81 -0.56 -1.61
CA ALA A 262 -5.58 0.44 -0.57
C ALA A 262 -6.55 1.62 -0.69
N LYS A 263 -6.90 2.22 0.45
CA LYS A 263 -7.61 3.50 0.50
C LYS A 263 -6.70 4.69 0.17
N PRO A 264 -7.26 5.81 -0.30
CA PRO A 264 -6.52 7.06 -0.40
C PRO A 264 -5.88 7.46 0.93
N ASN A 265 -4.69 8.06 0.87
CA ASN A 265 -3.94 8.56 2.04
C ASN A 265 -3.62 7.48 3.08
N TYR A 266 -3.58 6.21 2.69
CA TYR A 266 -3.35 5.12 3.64
C TYR A 266 -2.01 5.29 4.38
N LEU A 267 -0.93 5.69 3.69
CA LEU A 267 0.40 5.80 4.29
C LEU A 267 0.44 6.88 5.38
N SER A 268 0.02 8.10 5.05
CA SER A 268 -0.14 9.19 6.03
C SER A 268 -1.03 8.80 7.21
N THR A 269 -2.14 8.12 6.94
CA THR A 269 -3.05 7.64 8.00
C THR A 269 -2.35 6.65 8.93
N MET A 270 -1.63 5.67 8.38
CA MET A 270 -0.89 4.69 9.18
C MET A 270 0.20 5.36 10.02
N LYS A 271 0.98 6.28 9.44
CA LYS A 271 2.03 7.02 10.14
C LYS A 271 1.48 7.85 11.29
N ASN A 272 0.45 8.66 11.02
CA ASN A 272 -0.17 9.50 12.04
C ASN A 272 -0.78 8.65 13.15
N PHE A 273 -1.42 7.53 12.81
CA PHE A 273 -1.93 6.61 13.80
C PHE A 273 -0.81 6.05 14.69
N ALA A 274 0.31 5.60 14.11
CA ALA A 274 1.45 5.11 14.88
C ALA A 274 2.02 6.17 15.84
N LEU A 275 2.15 7.43 15.39
CA LEU A 275 2.66 8.54 16.19
C LEU A 275 1.71 8.98 17.31
N GLN A 276 0.40 8.74 17.16
CA GLN A 276 -0.63 9.08 18.14
C GLN A 276 -0.77 8.03 19.25
N GLN A 277 -0.08 6.89 19.16
CA GLN A 277 -0.23 5.86 20.17
C GLN A 277 0.32 6.34 21.53
N PRO A 278 -0.48 6.26 22.61
CA PRO A 278 -0.15 6.90 23.89
C PRO A 278 0.97 6.20 24.65
N SER A 279 1.25 4.93 24.34
CA SER A 279 2.39 4.19 24.87
C SER A 279 3.31 3.79 23.72
N GLU A 280 4.61 3.74 24.00
CA GLU A 280 5.58 3.08 23.13
C GLU A 280 5.49 1.54 23.23
N ASP A 281 4.58 1.01 24.06
CA ASP A 281 4.51 -0.41 24.38
C ASP A 281 3.65 -1.23 23.40
N TRP A 282 3.02 -0.60 22.40
CA TRP A 282 2.27 -1.35 21.39
C TRP A 282 3.21 -2.24 20.57
N MET A 283 2.71 -3.41 20.16
CA MET A 283 3.48 -4.38 19.38
C MET A 283 2.99 -4.50 17.94
N ILE A 284 1.68 -4.37 17.72
CA ILE A 284 1.06 -4.54 16.40
C ILE A 284 -0.01 -3.47 16.21
N LEU A 285 0.09 -2.69 15.12
CA LEU A 285 -1.01 -1.85 14.66
C LEU A 285 -1.70 -2.53 13.48
N GLU A 286 -3.02 -2.70 13.58
CA GLU A 286 -3.80 -3.40 12.56
C GLU A 286 -4.63 -2.43 11.72
N PHE A 287 -4.44 -2.48 10.41
CA PHE A 287 -5.17 -1.66 9.42
C PHE A 287 -6.12 -2.49 8.54
N SER A 288 -6.24 -3.79 8.80
CA SER A 288 -7.28 -4.69 8.30
C SER A 288 -7.63 -5.73 9.37
N GLN A 289 -8.87 -6.22 9.35
CA GLN A 289 -9.30 -7.36 10.16
C GLN A 289 -8.88 -8.70 9.57
N LEU A 290 -8.61 -8.74 8.27
CA LEU A 290 -8.45 -9.99 7.54
C LEU A 290 -7.01 -10.49 7.59
N GLY A 291 -6.84 -11.66 8.20
CA GLY A 291 -5.58 -12.42 8.17
C GLY A 291 -4.38 -11.59 8.61
N PHE A 292 -3.33 -11.65 7.80
CA PHE A 292 -2.03 -11.04 8.06
C PHE A 292 -1.83 -9.69 7.36
N ILE A 293 -2.90 -9.16 6.75
CA ILE A 293 -2.88 -7.93 5.95
C ILE A 293 -2.85 -6.70 6.85
N GLY A 294 -2.04 -5.72 6.47
CA GLY A 294 -2.01 -4.41 7.11
C GLY A 294 -1.55 -4.48 8.56
N LYS A 295 -0.62 -5.39 8.88
CA LYS A 295 -0.01 -5.48 10.20
C LYS A 295 1.28 -4.68 10.21
N MET A 296 1.27 -3.60 10.98
CA MET A 296 2.43 -2.74 11.18
C MET A 296 3.15 -3.11 12.47
N PHE A 297 4.48 -3.16 12.37
CA PHE A 297 5.40 -3.43 13.46
C PHE A 297 6.48 -2.34 13.46
N LYS A 298 7.10 -2.10 14.61
CA LYS A 298 8.37 -1.37 14.65
C LYS A 298 9.45 -2.27 14.05
N SER A 299 10.26 -1.75 13.13
CA SER A 299 11.30 -2.55 12.49
C SER A 299 12.32 -3.12 13.49
N LEU A 300 12.55 -2.40 14.60
CA LEU A 300 13.40 -2.84 15.70
C LEU A 300 12.88 -4.13 16.38
N ASP A 301 11.57 -4.33 16.41
CA ASP A 301 10.95 -5.51 17.04
C ASP A 301 10.87 -6.72 16.12
N LEU A 302 11.22 -6.56 14.83
CA LEU A 302 11.14 -7.64 13.85
C LEU A 302 12.03 -8.83 14.20
N SER A 303 13.18 -8.63 14.84
CA SER A 303 14.06 -9.74 15.25
C SER A 303 13.34 -10.69 16.20
N LEU A 304 12.68 -10.16 17.23
CA LEU A 304 11.88 -10.94 18.17
C LEU A 304 10.75 -11.69 17.47
N ILE A 305 10.06 -11.01 16.55
CA ILE A 305 8.93 -11.61 15.81
C ILE A 305 9.42 -12.74 14.91
N VAL A 306 10.49 -12.50 14.14
CA VAL A 306 11.11 -13.50 13.25
C VAL A 306 11.59 -14.70 14.06
N GLU A 307 12.33 -14.49 15.15
CA GLU A 307 12.81 -15.58 16.01
C GLU A 307 11.65 -16.42 16.55
N PHE A 308 10.57 -15.78 17.02
CA PHE A 308 9.40 -16.50 17.50
C PHE A 308 8.72 -17.32 16.40
N ILE A 309 8.56 -16.76 15.20
CA ILE A 309 7.99 -17.49 14.07
C ILE A 309 8.88 -18.69 13.74
N LEU A 310 10.20 -18.51 13.69
CA LEU A 310 11.16 -19.56 13.37
C LEU A 310 11.23 -20.66 14.43
N MET A 311 10.91 -20.38 15.70
CA MET A 311 10.78 -21.42 16.72
C MET A 311 9.66 -22.43 16.40
N PHE A 312 8.57 -21.97 15.79
CA PHE A 312 7.33 -22.75 15.64
C PHE A 312 6.81 -22.81 14.19
N TYR A 313 7.66 -22.51 13.20
CA TYR A 313 7.25 -22.34 11.81
C TYR A 313 6.62 -23.60 11.18
N ARG A 314 6.92 -24.79 11.72
CA ARG A 314 6.33 -26.06 11.30
C ARG A 314 5.01 -26.36 12.01
N ASP A 315 4.80 -25.78 13.18
CA ASP A 315 3.77 -26.22 14.12
C ASP A 315 2.45 -25.48 13.94
N LYS A 316 2.47 -24.18 13.63
CA LYS A 316 1.25 -23.37 13.48
C LYS A 316 1.32 -22.41 12.29
N PRO A 317 0.18 -22.02 11.70
CA PRO A 317 0.14 -20.95 10.71
C PRO A 317 0.45 -19.58 11.36
N ILE A 318 0.86 -18.62 10.54
CA ILE A 318 1.37 -17.33 10.98
C ILE A 318 0.41 -16.52 11.86
N ASP A 319 -0.88 -16.47 11.51
CA ASP A 319 -1.88 -15.71 12.27
C ASP A 319 -1.97 -16.20 13.72
N TRP A 320 -1.85 -17.52 13.90
CA TRP A 320 -1.88 -18.14 15.21
C TRP A 320 -0.57 -17.83 15.94
N LEU A 321 0.58 -17.91 15.28
CA LEU A 321 1.86 -17.58 15.89
C LEU A 321 1.88 -16.15 16.44
N LEU A 322 1.39 -15.16 15.68
CA LEU A 322 1.26 -13.79 16.20
C LEU A 322 0.36 -13.71 17.43
N ASP A 323 -0.80 -14.37 17.42
CA ASP A 323 -1.68 -14.37 18.59
C ASP A 323 -1.03 -15.05 19.81
N HIS A 324 -0.19 -16.07 19.59
CA HIS A 324 0.58 -16.72 20.65
C HIS A 324 1.68 -15.81 21.19
N ILE A 325 2.34 -14.98 20.38
CA ILE A 325 3.29 -13.96 20.88
C ILE A 325 2.60 -13.06 21.90
N LEU A 326 1.41 -12.55 21.55
CA LEU A 326 0.64 -11.69 22.43
C LEU A 326 0.18 -12.44 23.68
N TRP A 327 -0.26 -13.69 23.52
CA TRP A 327 -0.68 -14.52 24.65
C TRP A 327 0.46 -14.70 25.66
N VAL A 328 1.65 -15.09 25.19
CA VAL A 328 2.84 -15.31 26.04
C VAL A 328 3.27 -14.02 26.74
N LYS A 329 3.12 -12.86 26.07
CA LYS A 329 3.55 -11.57 26.64
C LYS A 329 2.65 -11.04 27.75
N VAL A 330 1.32 -11.21 27.65
CA VAL A 330 0.39 -10.49 28.56
C VAL A 330 -0.76 -11.30 29.14
N CYS A 331 -1.01 -12.52 28.66
CA CYS A 331 -2.11 -13.31 29.20
C CYS A 331 -1.66 -14.04 30.46
N ASN A 332 -2.39 -13.80 31.56
CA ASN A 332 -2.22 -14.54 32.80
C ASN A 332 -3.02 -15.87 32.72
N PRO A 333 -2.37 -17.04 32.82
CA PRO A 333 -3.05 -18.34 32.76
C PRO A 333 -4.09 -18.57 33.86
N GLU A 334 -4.01 -17.85 34.98
CA GLU A 334 -4.94 -17.95 36.11
C GLU A 334 -6.20 -17.08 35.92
N LYS A 335 -6.26 -16.28 34.85
CA LYS A 335 -7.39 -15.37 34.57
C LYS A 335 -8.21 -15.85 33.37
N ASP A 336 -9.41 -15.27 33.26
CA ASP A 336 -10.35 -15.62 32.20
C ASP A 336 -9.94 -15.10 30.82
N ALA A 337 -10.52 -15.68 29.78
CA ALA A 337 -10.25 -15.30 28.40
C ALA A 337 -10.52 -13.80 28.14
N LYS A 338 -11.55 -13.21 28.76
CA LYS A 338 -11.86 -11.78 28.59
C LYS A 338 -10.78 -10.89 29.18
N HIS A 339 -10.09 -11.31 30.23
CA HIS A 339 -8.92 -10.60 30.72
C HIS A 339 -7.79 -10.63 29.70
N CYS A 340 -7.46 -11.83 29.18
CA CYS A 340 -6.43 -12.01 28.15
C CYS A 340 -6.73 -11.17 26.90
N ASP A 341 -7.96 -11.19 26.39
CA ASP A 341 -8.36 -10.41 25.21
C ASP A 341 -8.19 -8.90 25.43
N ARG A 342 -8.54 -8.40 26.62
CA ARG A 342 -8.33 -6.99 26.99
C ARG A 342 -6.85 -6.63 27.04
N GLN A 343 -6.01 -7.50 27.60
CA GLN A 343 -4.57 -7.28 27.64
C GLN A 343 -3.96 -7.30 26.23
N LYS A 344 -4.34 -8.28 25.40
CA LYS A 344 -3.91 -8.35 23.99
C LYS A 344 -4.32 -7.11 23.21
N ALA A 345 -5.51 -6.56 23.45
CA ALA A 345 -5.99 -5.35 22.76
C ALA A 345 -5.15 -4.09 23.05
N ASN A 346 -4.42 -4.04 24.18
CA ASN A 346 -3.50 -2.94 24.47
C ASN A 346 -2.19 -3.03 23.67
N LEU A 347 -1.77 -4.24 23.29
CA LEU A 347 -0.59 -4.47 22.45
C LEU A 347 -0.91 -4.50 20.95
N ARG A 348 -2.11 -4.98 20.61
CA ARG A 348 -2.64 -5.12 19.25
C ARG A 348 -3.76 -4.11 19.05
N ILE A 349 -3.36 -2.91 18.63
CA ILE A 349 -4.27 -1.78 18.51
C ILE A 349 -4.77 -1.70 17.07
N ARG A 350 -6.10 -1.67 16.91
CA ARG A 350 -6.73 -1.71 15.60
C ARG A 350 -7.21 -0.33 15.17
N PHE A 351 -6.82 0.09 13.97
CA PHE A 351 -7.36 1.26 13.31
C PHE A 351 -8.72 0.95 12.67
N LYS A 352 -9.64 1.91 12.76
CA LYS A 352 -10.96 1.85 12.10
C LYS A 352 -11.25 3.19 11.43
N PRO A 353 -11.75 3.21 10.18
CA PRO A 353 -12.08 2.06 9.32
C PRO A 353 -10.83 1.38 8.72
N SER A 354 -10.96 0.12 8.27
CA SER A 354 -9.85 -0.59 7.63
C SER A 354 -9.35 0.16 6.38
N LEU A 355 -8.03 0.14 6.16
CA LEU A 355 -7.35 0.84 5.04
C LEU A 355 -7.09 -0.07 3.84
N PHE A 356 -7.16 -1.38 4.03
CA PHE A 356 -6.93 -2.39 3.00
C PHE A 356 -8.13 -3.33 2.87
N GLN A 357 -8.46 -3.68 1.63
CA GLN A 357 -9.48 -4.66 1.30
C GLN A 357 -8.84 -5.79 0.51
N HIS A 358 -8.96 -7.03 1.02
CA HIS A 358 -8.60 -8.22 0.26
C HIS A 358 -9.58 -8.41 -0.91
N VAL A 359 -9.04 -8.61 -2.10
CA VAL A 359 -9.80 -8.70 -3.34
C VAL A 359 -9.52 -9.97 -4.15
N GLY A 360 -8.57 -10.81 -3.70
CA GLY A 360 -8.28 -12.10 -4.32
C GLY A 360 -9.47 -13.06 -4.21
N THR A 361 -10.05 -13.44 -5.35
CA THR A 361 -11.11 -14.47 -5.39
C THR A 361 -10.54 -15.88 -5.37
N HIS A 362 -9.36 -16.07 -5.95
CA HIS A 362 -8.60 -17.31 -5.93
C HIS A 362 -7.48 -17.25 -4.89
N SER A 363 -7.60 -18.11 -3.88
CA SER A 363 -6.59 -18.21 -2.82
C SER A 363 -5.25 -18.68 -3.37
N SER A 364 -4.18 -18.27 -2.71
CA SER A 364 -2.84 -18.85 -2.81
C SER A 364 -2.78 -20.34 -2.43
N LEU A 365 -3.81 -20.90 -1.79
CA LEU A 365 -3.99 -22.33 -1.63
C LEU A 365 -4.87 -22.89 -2.76
N ALA A 366 -4.31 -23.82 -3.55
CA ALA A 366 -4.98 -24.40 -4.72
C ALA A 366 -6.40 -24.91 -4.39
N GLY A 367 -7.37 -24.56 -5.25
CA GLY A 367 -8.77 -24.98 -5.12
C GLY A 367 -9.62 -24.21 -4.09
N LYS A 368 -9.04 -23.27 -3.31
CA LYS A 368 -9.82 -22.48 -2.35
C LYS A 368 -10.26 -21.14 -2.94
N ILE A 369 -11.57 -20.93 -3.05
CA ILE A 369 -12.16 -19.63 -3.41
C ILE A 369 -12.36 -18.80 -2.13
N GLN A 370 -11.80 -17.60 -2.11
CA GLN A 370 -11.83 -16.70 -0.95
C GLN A 370 -12.76 -15.53 -1.24
N LYS A 371 -13.94 -15.50 -0.61
CA LYS A 371 -14.96 -14.43 -0.80
C LYS A 371 -15.07 -13.45 0.38
N LEU A 372 -14.16 -13.55 1.36
CA LEU A 372 -14.25 -12.71 2.57
C LEU A 372 -13.91 -11.26 2.24
N LYS A 373 -14.79 -10.34 2.65
CA LYS A 373 -14.57 -8.90 2.63
C LYS A 373 -14.39 -8.37 4.05
N ASP A 374 -13.64 -7.27 4.21
CA ASP A 374 -13.38 -6.70 5.53
C ASP A 374 -14.60 -5.85 5.91
N LYS A 375 -15.22 -6.19 7.05
CA LYS A 375 -16.48 -5.56 7.48
C LYS A 375 -16.32 -4.08 7.77
N ASP A 376 -15.13 -3.67 8.20
CA ASP A 376 -14.84 -2.30 8.65
C ASP A 376 -14.14 -1.48 7.56
N PHE A 377 -13.91 -2.03 6.36
CA PHE A 377 -13.40 -1.26 5.22
C PHE A 377 -14.39 -0.20 4.73
N GLY A 378 -15.66 -0.28 5.13
CA GLY A 378 -16.71 0.64 4.71
C GLY A 378 -17.12 0.42 3.24
N LYS A 379 -18.39 0.68 2.92
CA LYS A 379 -18.88 0.66 1.53
C LYS A 379 -18.49 1.92 0.74
N GLN A 380 -17.86 2.89 1.41
CA GLN A 380 -17.54 4.21 0.89
C GLN A 380 -16.03 4.44 1.02
N ALA A 381 -15.42 5.07 -0.01
CA ALA A 381 -14.04 5.58 -0.08
C ALA A 381 -12.97 4.75 -0.84
N LEU A 382 -13.33 4.11 -1.97
CA LEU A 382 -12.35 3.73 -3.01
C LEU A 382 -12.34 4.67 -4.23
N ARG A 383 -13.20 5.69 -4.28
CA ARG A 383 -13.36 6.54 -5.47
C ARG A 383 -13.06 7.99 -5.08
N LYS A 384 -11.90 8.52 -5.48
CA LYS A 384 -11.59 9.97 -5.42
C LYS A 384 -12.79 10.76 -5.95
N GLU A 385 -13.31 11.68 -5.13
CA GLU A 385 -14.49 12.50 -5.41
C GLU A 385 -14.23 13.40 -6.61
N HIS A 386 -14.65 12.96 -7.80
CA HIS A 386 -14.88 13.82 -8.94
C HIS A 386 -16.37 13.74 -9.25
N VAL A 387 -17.03 14.89 -9.30
CA VAL A 387 -18.44 15.01 -9.66
C VAL A 387 -18.53 15.06 -11.18
N ASN A 388 -19.16 14.05 -11.79
CA ASN A 388 -19.38 14.05 -13.23
C ASN A 388 -20.33 15.21 -13.62
N PRO A 389 -20.12 15.86 -14.76
CA PRO A 389 -20.98 16.96 -15.20
C PRO A 389 -22.43 16.46 -15.39
N PRO A 390 -23.46 17.30 -15.15
CA PRO A 390 -24.84 16.89 -15.37
C PRO A 390 -25.08 16.46 -16.82
N ALA A 391 -25.56 15.23 -17.00
CA ALA A 391 -25.83 14.64 -18.31
C ALA A 391 -27.04 13.71 -18.25
N GLU A 392 -27.76 13.64 -19.37
CA GLU A 392 -28.65 12.54 -19.69
C GLU A 392 -27.81 11.35 -20.14
N VAL A 393 -27.96 10.21 -19.47
CA VAL A 393 -27.24 8.98 -19.83
C VAL A 393 -28.21 8.00 -20.49
N SER A 394 -27.77 7.38 -21.58
CA SER A 394 -28.60 6.47 -22.36
C SER A 394 -27.75 5.36 -22.97
N THR A 395 -28.26 4.14 -23.05
CA THR A 395 -27.56 2.99 -23.63
C THR A 395 -28.54 2.11 -24.42
N SER A 396 -28.05 1.46 -25.48
CA SER A 396 -28.81 0.41 -26.18
C SER A 396 -28.69 -0.96 -25.49
N LEU A 397 -27.69 -1.12 -24.61
CA LEU A 397 -27.42 -2.37 -23.92
C LEU A 397 -28.51 -2.69 -22.90
N LYS A 398 -28.89 -3.97 -22.83
CA LYS A 398 -29.85 -4.45 -21.83
C LYS A 398 -29.16 -4.54 -20.46
N THR A 399 -29.64 -3.72 -19.52
CA THR A 399 -29.13 -3.70 -18.13
C THR A 399 -29.43 -5.02 -17.40
N TYR A 400 -28.44 -5.49 -16.63
CA TYR A 400 -28.60 -6.61 -15.71
C TYR A 400 -29.06 -6.12 -14.33
N GLN A 401 -30.21 -6.61 -13.88
CA GLN A 401 -30.79 -6.29 -12.57
C GLN A 401 -30.85 -4.78 -12.28
N HIS A 402 -30.21 -4.35 -11.19
CA HIS A 402 -30.26 -2.99 -10.64
C HIS A 402 -28.97 -2.19 -10.93
N PHE A 403 -28.05 -2.71 -11.75
CA PHE A 403 -26.74 -2.12 -12.07
C PHE A 403 -26.84 -1.19 -13.29
N THR A 404 -27.53 -0.07 -13.13
CA THR A 404 -27.87 0.83 -14.25
C THR A 404 -26.75 1.81 -14.62
N LEU A 405 -26.85 2.40 -15.82
CA LEU A 405 -25.86 3.36 -16.31
C LEU A 405 -25.85 4.65 -15.48
N GLU A 406 -27.01 5.07 -15.00
CA GLU A 406 -27.19 6.23 -14.13
C GLU A 406 -26.38 6.05 -12.85
N LYS A 407 -26.44 4.86 -12.23
CA LYS A 407 -25.65 4.57 -11.02
C LYS A 407 -24.15 4.57 -11.28
N ALA A 408 -23.70 4.10 -12.43
CA ALA A 408 -22.30 4.17 -12.82
C ALA A 408 -21.84 5.63 -13.02
N TYR A 409 -22.68 6.44 -13.66
CA TYR A 409 -22.40 7.84 -13.94
C TYR A 409 -22.40 8.71 -12.67
N LEU A 410 -23.36 8.49 -11.77
CA LEU A 410 -23.44 9.11 -10.45
C LEU A 410 -22.47 8.51 -9.43
N ARG A 411 -21.78 7.43 -9.82
CA ARG A 411 -20.84 6.65 -9.00
C ARG A 411 -21.43 6.01 -7.75
N GLU A 412 -22.75 5.86 -7.69
CA GLU A 412 -23.44 5.09 -6.67
C GLU A 412 -23.09 3.60 -6.76
N ASP A 413 -22.88 3.10 -7.99
CA ASP A 413 -22.54 1.70 -8.24
C ASP A 413 -21.72 1.54 -9.55
N PHE A 414 -21.84 0.42 -10.26
CA PHE A 414 -21.35 0.20 -11.62
C PHE A 414 -22.50 -0.15 -12.58
N PHE A 415 -22.22 -0.07 -13.88
CA PHE A 415 -23.16 -0.49 -14.92
C PHE A 415 -22.81 -1.91 -15.31
N TRP A 416 -23.80 -2.81 -15.32
CA TRP A 416 -23.63 -4.19 -15.78
C TRP A 416 -24.72 -4.50 -16.79
N ALA A 417 -24.31 -4.95 -17.96
CA ALA A 417 -25.21 -5.30 -19.04
C ALA A 417 -24.87 -6.65 -19.66
N PHE A 418 -25.88 -7.23 -20.31
CA PHE A 418 -25.72 -8.43 -21.12
C PHE A 418 -24.77 -8.19 -22.30
N THR A 419 -24.44 -9.28 -22.98
CA THR A 419 -23.52 -9.34 -24.11
C THR A 419 -23.75 -8.23 -25.16
N PRO A 420 -22.78 -7.33 -25.36
CA PRO A 420 -22.82 -6.31 -26.42
C PRO A 420 -22.83 -6.87 -27.85
N ALA A 421 -23.60 -6.25 -28.73
CA ALA A 421 -23.57 -6.46 -30.18
C ALA A 421 -22.90 -5.29 -30.90
N ALA A 422 -22.40 -5.53 -32.12
CA ALA A 422 -21.86 -4.48 -32.98
C ALA A 422 -22.93 -3.40 -33.24
N GLY A 423 -22.57 -2.13 -33.03
CA GLY A 423 -23.47 -0.99 -33.13
C GLY A 423 -24.14 -0.57 -31.83
N ASP A 424 -23.98 -1.35 -30.75
CA ASP A 424 -24.43 -0.91 -29.43
C ASP A 424 -23.65 0.32 -28.94
N PHE A 425 -24.31 1.13 -28.10
CA PHE A 425 -23.72 2.37 -27.61
C PHE A 425 -24.03 2.66 -26.14
N ILE A 426 -23.13 3.43 -25.51
CA ILE A 426 -23.33 4.10 -24.22
C ILE A 426 -23.10 5.60 -24.46
N ARG A 427 -24.11 6.43 -24.22
CA ARG A 427 -24.10 7.86 -24.56
C ARG A 427 -24.36 8.72 -23.33
N PHE A 428 -23.59 9.79 -23.22
CA PHE A 428 -23.67 10.83 -22.20
C PHE A 428 -23.94 12.16 -22.91
N ARG A 429 -25.17 12.68 -22.85
CA ARG A 429 -25.53 13.97 -23.43
C ARG A 429 -25.55 15.02 -22.34
N PHE A 430 -24.67 16.00 -22.43
CA PHE A 430 -24.56 17.03 -21.40
C PHE A 430 -25.75 17.98 -21.46
N PHE A 431 -26.31 18.36 -20.30
CA PHE A 431 -27.42 19.32 -20.29
C PHE A 431 -26.99 20.72 -20.74
N GLN A 432 -25.71 21.05 -20.60
CA GLN A 432 -25.10 22.25 -21.13
C GLN A 432 -23.81 21.89 -21.87
N PRO A 433 -23.58 22.43 -23.09
CA PRO A 433 -22.32 22.23 -23.80
C PRO A 433 -21.13 22.66 -22.95
N LEU A 434 -20.14 21.78 -22.82
CA LEU A 434 -18.99 22.03 -21.95
C LEU A 434 -17.67 21.56 -22.59
N ARG A 435 -16.58 22.24 -22.24
CA ARG A 435 -15.24 21.85 -22.67
C ARG A 435 -14.71 20.76 -21.73
N LEU A 436 -14.50 19.58 -22.29
CA LEU A 436 -13.78 18.49 -21.63
C LEU A 436 -12.29 18.64 -21.91
N GLU A 437 -11.45 18.37 -20.91
CA GLU A 437 -9.99 18.33 -21.09
C GLU A 437 -9.49 16.90 -21.25
N ARG A 438 -10.11 15.96 -20.54
CA ARG A 438 -9.71 14.56 -20.49
C ARG A 438 -10.91 13.67 -20.35
N PHE A 439 -10.76 12.42 -20.75
CA PHE A 439 -11.73 11.37 -20.47
C PHE A 439 -11.02 10.16 -19.87
N PHE A 440 -11.73 9.44 -19.01
CA PHE A 440 -11.30 8.16 -18.48
C PHE A 440 -12.51 7.24 -18.30
N PHE A 441 -12.40 6.02 -18.82
CA PHE A 441 -13.38 4.96 -18.66
C PHE A 441 -12.67 3.67 -18.28
N ARG A 442 -13.25 2.94 -17.33
CA ARG A 442 -12.80 1.60 -16.95
C ARG A 442 -13.95 0.61 -17.06
N SER A 443 -13.65 -0.52 -17.67
CA SER A 443 -14.54 -1.64 -17.87
C SER A 443 -13.99 -2.89 -17.19
N GLY A 444 -14.88 -3.79 -16.80
CA GLY A 444 -14.61 -4.88 -15.86
C GLY A 444 -14.59 -4.41 -14.42
N ASN A 445 -14.78 -5.36 -13.50
CA ASN A 445 -14.56 -5.13 -12.07
C ASN A 445 -13.81 -6.31 -11.46
N ILE A 446 -13.56 -6.25 -10.16
CA ILE A 446 -12.78 -7.28 -9.48
C ILE A 446 -13.52 -8.62 -9.33
N GLU A 447 -14.85 -8.60 -9.32
CA GLU A 447 -15.68 -9.80 -9.20
C GLU A 447 -15.82 -10.52 -10.55
N HIS A 448 -15.79 -9.75 -11.65
CA HIS A 448 -15.97 -10.17 -13.02
C HIS A 448 -14.93 -9.45 -13.92
N PRO A 449 -13.65 -9.89 -13.88
CA PRO A 449 -12.56 -9.23 -14.61
C PRO A 449 -12.64 -9.42 -16.12
N GLU A 450 -13.39 -10.43 -16.59
CA GLU A 450 -13.58 -10.71 -18.03
C GLU A 450 -14.74 -9.92 -18.63
N ASP A 451 -15.64 -9.35 -17.81
CA ASP A 451 -16.80 -8.58 -18.29
C ASP A 451 -16.38 -7.18 -18.72
N LYS A 452 -15.62 -7.10 -19.82
CA LYS A 452 -14.97 -5.90 -20.33
C LYS A 452 -15.50 -5.48 -21.70
N LEU A 453 -15.40 -4.18 -21.98
CA LEU A 453 -15.54 -3.61 -23.31
C LEU A 453 -14.30 -3.96 -24.13
N PHE A 454 -14.55 -4.64 -25.26
CA PHE A 454 -13.55 -4.92 -26.29
C PHE A 454 -13.92 -4.14 -27.55
N ASN A 455 -12.90 -3.69 -28.29
CA ASN A 455 -13.07 -3.05 -29.59
C ASN A 455 -14.16 -1.96 -29.60
N THR A 456 -14.10 -1.08 -28.60
CA THR A 456 -15.06 0.00 -28.39
C THR A 456 -14.34 1.34 -28.56
N SER A 457 -14.89 2.24 -29.37
CA SER A 457 -14.36 3.59 -29.59
C SER A 457 -14.93 4.58 -28.57
N VAL A 458 -14.16 5.62 -28.26
CA VAL A 458 -14.63 6.82 -27.55
C VAL A 458 -14.82 7.92 -28.58
N GLU A 459 -16.02 8.46 -28.63
CA GLU A 459 -16.47 9.42 -29.63
C GLU A 459 -17.09 10.65 -28.97
N VAL A 460 -16.94 11.83 -29.57
CA VAL A 460 -17.50 13.10 -29.07
C VAL A 460 -18.29 13.83 -30.13
N LEU A 461 -19.30 14.58 -29.70
CA LEU A 461 -20.12 15.44 -30.55
C LEU A 461 -19.86 16.90 -30.16
N PRO A 462 -19.16 17.68 -31.02
CA PRO A 462 -19.03 19.12 -30.85
C PRO A 462 -20.39 19.82 -30.89
N PHE A 463 -20.53 20.92 -30.14
CA PHE A 463 -21.72 21.76 -30.18
C PHE A 463 -21.66 22.70 -31.40
N ASP A 464 -22.59 22.53 -32.33
CA ASP A 464 -22.71 23.40 -33.50
C ASP A 464 -23.26 24.77 -33.08
N ASN A 465 -22.38 25.78 -33.01
CA ASN A 465 -22.79 27.17 -32.78
C ASN A 465 -22.94 27.88 -34.14
N PRO A 466 -24.12 28.42 -34.51
CA PRO A 466 -24.27 29.19 -35.75
C PRO A 466 -23.37 30.44 -35.83
N GLN A 467 -22.74 30.86 -34.72
CA GLN A 467 -21.70 31.90 -34.72
C GLN A 467 -20.29 31.38 -35.03
N SER A 468 -19.95 30.11 -34.74
CA SER A 468 -18.60 29.57 -35.02
C SER A 468 -18.35 29.35 -36.51
N ASP A 469 -19.40 29.11 -37.31
CA ASP A 469 -19.26 29.01 -38.77
C ASP A 469 -18.85 30.34 -39.41
N LYS A 470 -19.24 31.48 -38.82
CA LYS A 470 -18.82 32.81 -39.30
C LYS A 470 -17.36 33.12 -38.95
N GLU A 471 -16.85 32.60 -37.83
CA GLU A 471 -15.45 32.75 -37.43
C GLU A 471 -14.53 31.75 -38.15
N ALA A 472 -15.00 30.52 -38.40
CA ALA A 472 -14.27 29.49 -39.15
C ALA A 472 -14.15 29.78 -40.66
N LEU A 473 -15.00 30.66 -41.20
CA LEU A 473 -14.89 31.15 -42.58
C LEU A 473 -13.90 32.33 -42.72
N GLN A 474 -13.49 32.98 -41.62
CA GLN A 474 -12.50 34.07 -41.63
C GLN A 474 -11.08 33.60 -41.29
N GLU A 475 -10.93 32.61 -40.41
CA GLU A 475 -9.67 31.92 -40.19
C GLU A 475 -9.74 30.57 -40.89
N GLY A 476 -8.98 30.37 -41.98
CA GLY A 476 -8.94 29.11 -42.74
C GLY A 476 -8.40 27.90 -41.95
N ARG A 477 -9.10 27.50 -40.88
CA ARG A 477 -8.81 26.35 -40.03
C ARG A 477 -9.61 25.16 -40.54
N THR A 478 -9.09 24.50 -41.56
CA THR A 478 -9.42 23.11 -41.89
C THR A 478 -8.88 22.17 -40.81
N ALA A 479 -9.43 22.23 -39.59
CA ALA A 479 -9.08 21.32 -38.49
C ALA A 479 -9.75 19.93 -38.61
N THR A 480 -10.58 19.72 -39.63
CA THR A 480 -11.47 18.56 -39.80
C THR A 480 -10.83 17.30 -40.41
N LEU A 481 -9.50 17.25 -40.61
CA LEU A 481 -8.84 16.08 -41.22
C LEU A 481 -8.15 15.12 -40.23
N ARG A 482 -8.15 15.41 -38.92
CA ARG A 482 -7.35 14.62 -37.96
C ARG A 482 -8.10 13.46 -37.29
N TYR A 483 -9.42 13.50 -37.24
CA TYR A 483 -10.24 12.52 -36.52
C TYR A 483 -11.31 11.92 -37.44
N PRO A 484 -11.49 10.58 -37.45
CA PRO A 484 -12.57 9.95 -38.20
C PRO A 484 -13.92 10.47 -37.73
N ARG A 485 -14.75 10.93 -38.67
CA ARG A 485 -16.11 11.43 -38.41
C ARG A 485 -17.14 10.38 -38.82
N SER A 486 -18.04 10.05 -37.91
CA SER A 486 -19.16 9.16 -38.17
C SER A 486 -20.28 9.89 -38.95
N PRO A 487 -21.18 9.15 -39.64
CA PRO A 487 -22.28 9.75 -40.41
C PRO A 487 -23.24 10.62 -39.58
N ASP A 488 -23.35 10.34 -38.28
CA ASP A 488 -24.18 11.08 -37.33
C ASP A 488 -23.43 12.21 -36.60
N GLY A 489 -22.25 12.59 -37.11
CA GLY A 489 -21.55 13.81 -36.72
C GLY A 489 -20.52 13.66 -35.60
N TYR A 490 -20.42 12.50 -34.95
CA TYR A 490 -19.45 12.25 -33.89
C TYR A 490 -18.02 12.11 -34.45
N LEU A 491 -17.03 12.46 -33.63
CA LEU A 491 -15.60 12.33 -33.91
C LEU A 491 -14.99 11.29 -32.98
N GLN A 492 -14.28 10.31 -33.55
CA GLN A 492 -13.59 9.29 -32.76
C GLN A 492 -12.28 9.84 -32.18
N ILE A 493 -12.17 9.87 -30.86
CA ILE A 493 -11.02 10.46 -30.12
C ILE A 493 -10.21 9.44 -29.33
N GLY A 494 -10.68 8.20 -29.19
CA GLY A 494 -9.98 7.15 -28.47
C GLY A 494 -10.59 5.77 -28.69
N SER A 495 -10.00 4.77 -28.04
CA SER A 495 -10.50 3.40 -28.03
C SER A 495 -10.14 2.69 -26.73
N PHE A 496 -10.91 1.65 -26.40
CA PHE A 496 -10.63 0.78 -25.27
C PHE A 496 -9.47 -0.16 -25.58
N TYR A 497 -8.51 -0.21 -24.66
CA TYR A 497 -7.43 -1.18 -24.64
C TYR A 497 -7.41 -1.90 -23.29
N LYS A 498 -7.53 -3.24 -23.31
CA LYS A 498 -7.58 -4.09 -22.10
C LYS A 498 -8.58 -3.60 -21.03
N GLY A 499 -9.74 -3.09 -21.45
CA GLY A 499 -10.80 -2.62 -20.56
C GLY A 499 -10.61 -1.20 -20.03
N VAL A 500 -9.63 -0.42 -20.51
CA VAL A 500 -9.44 0.99 -20.14
C VAL A 500 -9.42 1.85 -21.39
N ALA A 501 -10.08 3.01 -21.33
CA ALA A 501 -9.96 4.07 -22.33
C ALA A 501 -9.67 5.40 -21.62
N GLU A 502 -8.52 6.00 -21.89
CA GLU A 502 -8.14 7.30 -21.34
C GLU A 502 -7.45 8.16 -22.40
N GLY A 503 -7.62 9.47 -22.31
CA GLY A 503 -7.02 10.40 -23.26
C GLY A 503 -7.34 11.85 -22.97
N GLU A 504 -6.65 12.73 -23.68
CA GLU A 504 -6.92 14.18 -23.69
C GLU A 504 -7.88 14.52 -24.82
N VAL A 505 -8.75 15.49 -24.57
CA VAL A 505 -9.72 16.00 -25.55
C VAL A 505 -9.11 17.23 -26.21
N ASP A 506 -8.97 17.21 -27.54
CA ASP A 506 -8.39 18.33 -28.29
C ASP A 506 -9.21 19.61 -28.05
N PRO A 507 -8.60 20.69 -27.54
CA PRO A 507 -9.28 21.97 -27.32
C PRO A 507 -9.94 22.55 -28.59
N ALA A 508 -9.47 22.14 -29.78
CA ALA A 508 -10.03 22.55 -31.06
C ALA A 508 -11.48 22.12 -31.27
N PHE A 509 -11.97 21.09 -30.55
CA PHE A 509 -13.37 20.67 -30.63
C PHE A 509 -14.34 21.67 -29.98
N GLY A 510 -13.85 22.60 -29.17
CA GLY A 510 -14.71 23.55 -28.46
C GLY A 510 -15.62 22.88 -27.43
N PRO A 511 -16.77 23.50 -27.09
CA PRO A 511 -17.77 22.90 -26.22
C PRO A 511 -18.39 21.65 -26.86
N LEU A 512 -18.55 20.58 -26.09
CA LEU A 512 -19.13 19.31 -26.53
C LEU A 512 -20.58 19.18 -26.05
N GLU A 513 -21.45 18.71 -26.92
CA GLU A 513 -22.85 18.38 -26.59
C GLU A 513 -22.97 16.96 -26.00
N ALA A 514 -22.20 16.01 -26.53
CA ALA A 514 -22.28 14.62 -26.09
C ALA A 514 -20.96 13.87 -26.19
N LEU A 515 -20.85 12.79 -25.42
CA LEU A 515 -19.82 11.77 -25.50
C LEU A 515 -20.48 10.40 -25.68
N ARG A 516 -19.92 9.54 -26.54
CA ARG A 516 -20.41 8.19 -26.80
C ARG A 516 -19.28 7.17 -26.74
N LEU A 517 -19.57 6.01 -26.14
CA LEU A 517 -18.83 4.78 -26.34
C LEU A 517 -19.56 3.95 -27.39
N SER A 518 -18.87 3.58 -28.47
CA SER A 518 -19.47 2.89 -29.62
C SER A 518 -18.81 1.53 -29.82
N ILE A 519 -19.59 0.46 -29.73
CA ILE A 519 -19.11 -0.93 -29.78
C ILE A 519 -19.02 -1.37 -31.24
N GLN A 520 -17.80 -1.68 -31.70
CA GLN A 520 -17.53 -1.91 -33.12
C GLN A 520 -17.75 -3.36 -33.56
N THR A 521 -17.67 -4.32 -32.61
CA THR A 521 -17.81 -5.75 -32.88
C THR A 521 -18.59 -6.43 -31.78
N ASP A 522 -19.25 -7.54 -32.11
CA ASP A 522 -19.89 -8.41 -31.13
C ASP A 522 -18.91 -8.86 -30.04
N SER A 523 -19.36 -8.80 -28.79
CA SER A 523 -18.60 -9.31 -27.66
C SER A 523 -19.05 -10.74 -27.34
N PRO A 524 -18.14 -11.66 -26.97
CA PRO A 524 -18.53 -12.99 -26.47
C PRO A 524 -18.94 -12.97 -24.99
N VAL A 525 -18.71 -11.87 -24.29
CA VAL A 525 -18.89 -11.74 -22.83
C VAL A 525 -19.80 -10.57 -22.48
N TRP A 526 -20.34 -10.60 -21.27
CA TRP A 526 -21.10 -9.49 -20.68
C TRP A 526 -20.19 -8.29 -20.44
N VAL A 527 -20.78 -7.15 -20.10
CA VAL A 527 -20.03 -5.90 -19.96
C VAL A 527 -20.28 -5.21 -18.64
N ILE A 528 -19.20 -4.84 -17.97
CA ILE A 528 -19.23 -3.96 -16.82
C ILE A 528 -18.54 -2.65 -17.18
N LEU A 529 -19.17 -1.52 -16.89
CA LEU A 529 -18.53 -0.20 -16.88
C LEU A 529 -18.41 0.25 -15.42
N SER A 530 -17.21 0.15 -14.88
CA SER A 530 -16.91 0.35 -13.45
C SER A 530 -16.51 1.79 -13.11
N GLU A 531 -16.03 2.54 -14.10
CA GLU A 531 -15.65 3.93 -13.91
C GLU A 531 -15.96 4.80 -15.13
N VAL A 532 -16.56 5.96 -14.85
CA VAL A 532 -16.90 6.98 -15.84
C VAL A 532 -16.39 8.34 -15.36
N ARG A 533 -15.50 8.95 -16.14
CA ARG A 533 -14.87 10.25 -15.86
C ARG A 533 -14.77 11.10 -17.13
N PRO A 534 -15.82 11.88 -17.46
CA PRO A 534 -15.68 13.03 -18.34
C PRO A 534 -15.06 14.17 -17.51
N GLY A 535 -13.77 14.47 -17.73
CA GLY A 535 -13.00 15.42 -16.93
C GLY A 535 -13.11 16.86 -17.41
N ARG A 536 -13.38 17.79 -16.48
CA ARG A 536 -13.33 19.25 -16.67
C ARG A 536 -12.07 19.83 -16.03
N ALA A 537 -11.57 20.94 -16.56
CA ALA A 537 -10.59 21.79 -15.88
C ALA A 537 -11.00 22.08 -14.43
N ARG A 538 -10.06 22.01 -13.49
CA ARG A 538 -10.23 22.70 -12.20
C ARG A 538 -10.48 24.19 -12.51
N PRO A 539 -11.46 24.86 -11.89
CA PRO A 539 -11.47 26.32 -11.95
C PRO A 539 -10.17 26.81 -11.31
N GLY A 540 -9.28 27.35 -12.14
CA GLY A 540 -8.01 27.91 -11.71
C GLY A 540 -8.27 29.02 -10.69
N ALA A 541 -7.51 28.97 -9.59
CA ALA A 541 -7.32 30.10 -8.71
C ALA A 541 -6.85 31.31 -9.54
N GLY A 542 -7.69 32.34 -9.64
CA GLY A 542 -7.33 33.58 -10.33
C GLY A 542 -8.43 34.18 -11.18
N SER A 543 -9.53 34.63 -10.58
CA SER A 543 -10.15 35.91 -10.97
C SER A 543 -11.06 36.38 -9.84
N SER A 544 -10.62 37.43 -9.16
CA SER A 544 -11.46 38.24 -8.29
C SER A 544 -12.57 38.88 -9.13
N GLN A 545 -13.77 38.31 -9.12
CA GLN A 545 -14.97 39.04 -9.53
C GLN A 545 -15.62 39.64 -8.29
N ARG A 546 -15.64 40.97 -8.30
CA ARG A 546 -16.35 41.82 -7.34
C ARG A 546 -17.84 41.52 -7.45
N ASP A 547 -18.49 41.25 -6.33
CA ASP A 547 -19.94 41.34 -6.20
C ASP A 547 -20.39 42.80 -6.42
N PRO A 548 -21.34 43.07 -7.32
CA PRO A 548 -22.15 44.27 -7.27
C PRO A 548 -23.50 43.94 -6.61
N GLY A 549 -23.87 44.73 -5.61
CA GLY A 549 -25.27 44.88 -5.23
C GLY A 549 -25.65 44.20 -3.92
N GLY A 550 -25.35 44.89 -2.82
CA GLY A 550 -26.13 44.73 -1.60
C GLY A 550 -27.58 45.16 -1.85
N ALA A 551 -28.50 44.24 -1.61
CA ALA A 551 -29.91 44.55 -1.40
C ALA A 551 -30.23 44.24 0.06
N GLN A 552 -30.24 45.29 0.88
CA GLN A 552 -30.88 45.31 2.18
C GLN A 552 -32.36 44.92 2.03
N ARG A 553 -32.87 44.06 2.92
CA ARG A 553 -34.20 44.26 3.52
C ARG A 553 -34.21 43.85 5.00
N PRO A 554 -35.03 44.51 5.83
CA PRO A 554 -34.82 44.61 7.27
C PRO A 554 -35.82 43.77 8.10
N CYS A 555 -35.52 43.74 9.41
CA CYS A 555 -36.20 43.12 10.56
C CYS A 555 -35.86 41.66 10.82
#